data_AF-A0A9E2DP56-F1
#
_entry.id   AF-A0A9E2DP56-F1
#
_cell.length_a   1.000
_cell.length_b   1.000
_cell.length_c   1.000
_cell.angle_alpha   90.00
_cell.angle_beta   90.00
_cell.angle_gamma   90.00
#
_symmetry.space_group_name_H-M   'P 1'
#
loop_
_entity.id
_entity.type
_entity.pdbx_description
1 polymer ?
#
loop_
_entity_poly.entity_id
_entity_poly.type
_entity_poly.pdbx_seq_one_letter_code
_entity_poly.pdbx_strand_id
1 'polypeptide(L)'
;GKSASEVEKELSDNNNNVKGLLFYKVFEGNKPTNTILIEKLTPETLGSLIAMYEHKIFVQGVLWNIYSYDQWGVELGKELASKLLKEFENKDFKKHDDSTISLLNKYLKS
;
A
#
# COMPACT_ATOMS: atom_id res chain seq x y z
N GLY A 1 2.61 -20.45 -12.46
CA GLY A 1 1.19 -20.41 -12.84
C GLY A 1 0.62 -21.80 -12.74
N LYS A 2 -0.64 -21.97 -13.15
CA LYS A 2 -1.34 -23.24 -13.27
C LYS A 2 -2.38 -23.10 -14.38
N SER A 3 -2.19 -23.85 -15.46
CA SER A 3 -3.01 -23.79 -16.67
C SER A 3 -4.35 -24.50 -16.51
N ALA A 4 -5.29 -24.21 -17.41
CA ALA A 4 -6.59 -24.89 -17.46
C ALA A 4 -6.43 -26.41 -17.61
N SER A 5 -5.50 -26.88 -18.46
CA SER A 5 -5.26 -28.32 -18.66
C SER A 5 -4.75 -29.03 -17.41
N GLU A 6 -3.90 -28.36 -16.61
CA GLU A 6 -3.42 -28.91 -15.33
C GLU A 6 -4.54 -28.95 -14.28
N VAL A 7 -5.42 -27.95 -14.27
CA VAL A 7 -6.60 -27.90 -13.39
C VAL A 7 -7.62 -28.98 -13.78
N GLU A 8 -7.84 -29.22 -15.07
CA GLU A 8 -8.74 -30.26 -15.57
C GLU A 8 -8.29 -31.65 -15.16
N LYS A 9 -7.00 -31.97 -15.32
CA LYS A 9 -6.43 -33.25 -14.86
C LYS A 9 -6.60 -33.45 -13.36
N GLU A 10 -6.30 -32.44 -12.56
CA GLU A 10 -6.46 -32.54 -11.10
C GLU A 10 -7.93 -32.67 -10.67
N LEU A 11 -8.87 -32.06 -11.39
CA LEU A 11 -10.30 -32.13 -11.08
C LEU A 11 -10.94 -33.44 -11.56
N SER A 12 -10.47 -34.01 -12.68
CA SER A 12 -10.92 -35.33 -13.16
C SER A 12 -10.51 -36.45 -12.21
N ASP A 13 -9.31 -36.37 -11.63
CA ASP A 13 -8.81 -37.37 -10.69
C ASP A 13 -9.59 -37.37 -9.36
N ASN A 14 -10.31 -36.28 -9.05
CA ASN A 14 -11.03 -36.09 -7.79
C ASN A 14 -12.57 -36.20 -7.92
N ASN A 15 -13.13 -36.68 -9.04
CA ASN A 15 -14.60 -36.80 -9.27
C ASN A 15 -15.40 -35.52 -8.95
N ASN A 16 -14.78 -34.34 -9.07
CA ASN A 16 -15.41 -33.06 -8.75
C ASN A 16 -16.07 -32.44 -9.98
N ASN A 17 -17.02 -31.53 -9.79
CA ASN A 17 -17.68 -30.83 -10.89
C ASN A 17 -16.70 -29.90 -11.63
N VAL A 18 -16.11 -30.42 -12.72
CA VAL A 18 -14.95 -29.85 -13.43
C VAL A 18 -15.23 -28.44 -13.97
N LYS A 19 -16.41 -28.21 -14.57
CA LYS A 19 -16.72 -26.94 -15.24
C LYS A 19 -16.91 -25.76 -14.28
N GLY A 20 -17.50 -26.00 -13.11
CA GLY A 20 -17.78 -24.92 -12.14
C GLY A 20 -16.54 -24.46 -11.37
N LEU A 21 -15.53 -25.34 -11.22
CA LEU A 21 -14.34 -25.08 -10.40
C LEU A 21 -13.13 -24.59 -11.22
N LEU A 22 -13.16 -24.74 -12.54
CA LEU A 22 -12.05 -24.42 -13.42
C LEU A 22 -11.58 -22.95 -13.26
N PHE A 23 -12.53 -22.01 -13.33
CA PHE A 23 -12.26 -20.57 -13.27
C PHE A 23 -11.53 -20.15 -11.99
N TYR A 24 -11.84 -20.79 -10.86
CA TYR A 24 -11.27 -20.42 -9.55
C TYR A 24 -9.89 -21.04 -9.27
N LYS A 25 -9.46 -22.03 -10.08
CA LYS A 25 -8.23 -22.80 -9.84
C LYS A 25 -7.15 -22.56 -10.90
N VAL A 26 -7.45 -21.82 -11.96
CA VAL A 26 -6.47 -21.39 -12.96
C VAL A 26 -5.67 -20.20 -12.43
N PHE A 27 -4.35 -20.28 -12.55
CA PHE A 27 -3.44 -19.22 -12.18
C PHE A 27 -2.60 -18.82 -13.40
N GLU A 28 -2.85 -17.65 -13.98
CA GLU A 28 -2.17 -17.18 -15.20
C GLU A 28 -0.63 -17.10 -15.04
N GLY A 29 -0.13 -16.97 -13.81
CA GLY A 29 1.29 -16.82 -13.57
C GLY A 29 1.79 -15.45 -14.05
N ASN A 30 2.99 -15.42 -14.62
CA ASN A 30 3.64 -14.19 -15.11
C ASN A 30 3.68 -13.03 -14.10
N LYS A 31 3.89 -13.37 -12.82
CA LYS A 31 4.06 -12.41 -11.74
C LYS A 31 5.56 -12.30 -11.45
N PRO A 32 6.25 -11.22 -11.89
CA PRO A 32 7.68 -11.08 -11.69
C PRO A 32 7.98 -10.98 -10.19
N THR A 33 9.04 -11.64 -9.74
CA THR A 33 9.48 -11.63 -8.34
C THR A 33 11.00 -11.48 -8.27
N ASN A 34 11.47 -10.82 -7.23
CA ASN A 34 12.87 -10.83 -6.84
C ASN A 34 13.00 -11.64 -5.54
N THR A 35 13.91 -12.60 -5.51
CA THR A 35 14.26 -13.34 -4.29
C THR A 35 15.64 -12.88 -3.83
N ILE A 36 15.70 -12.31 -2.64
CA ILE A 36 16.96 -11.90 -2.00
C ILE A 36 17.21 -12.88 -0.86
N LEU A 37 18.30 -13.64 -0.96
CA LEU A 37 18.68 -14.64 0.02
C LEU A 37 19.84 -14.11 0.86
N ILE A 38 19.72 -14.23 2.18
CA ILE A 38 20.79 -13.95 3.15
C ILE A 38 21.01 -15.18 4.01
N GLU A 39 22.25 -15.44 4.43
CA GLU A 39 22.58 -16.62 5.25
C GLU A 39 21.97 -16.53 6.65
N LYS A 40 22.03 -15.34 7.26
CA LYS A 40 21.45 -15.05 8.57
C LYS A 40 21.08 -13.58 8.67
N LEU A 41 20.00 -13.28 9.38
CA LEU A 41 19.67 -11.92 9.78
C LEU A 41 20.59 -11.50 10.95
N THR A 42 21.54 -10.63 10.63
CA THR A 42 22.47 -9.98 11.58
C THR A 42 22.34 -8.47 11.43
N PRO A 43 22.88 -7.65 12.36
CA PRO A 43 22.87 -6.20 12.19
C PRO A 43 23.49 -5.74 10.86
N GLU A 44 24.56 -6.41 10.43
CA GLU A 44 25.24 -6.14 9.16
C GLU A 44 24.36 -6.47 7.93
N THR A 45 23.76 -7.66 7.90
CA THR A 45 22.93 -8.07 6.74
C THR A 45 21.61 -7.30 6.69
N LEU A 46 21.05 -6.92 7.85
CA LEU A 46 19.91 -6.00 7.93
C LEU A 46 20.28 -4.61 7.40
N GLY A 47 21.41 -4.05 7.85
CA GLY A 47 21.89 -2.74 7.38
C GLY A 47 22.11 -2.72 5.87
N SER A 48 22.71 -3.80 5.34
CA SER A 48 22.92 -3.98 3.90
C SER A 48 21.60 -4.03 3.13
N LEU A 49 20.58 -4.73 3.67
CA LEU A 49 19.26 -4.81 3.05
C LEU A 49 18.57 -3.43 3.02
N ILE A 50 18.66 -2.66 4.11
CA ILE A 50 18.11 -1.30 4.18
C ILE A 50 18.81 -0.40 3.16
N ALA A 51 20.15 -0.37 3.17
CA ALA A 51 20.95 0.43 2.25
C ALA A 51 20.67 0.09 0.78
N MET A 52 20.45 -1.19 0.47
CA MET A 52 20.06 -1.64 -0.87
C MET A 52 18.73 -1.00 -1.32
N TYR A 53 17.73 -0.89 -0.43
CA TYR A 53 16.46 -0.23 -0.74
C TYR A 53 16.56 1.29 -0.79
N GLU A 54 17.38 1.91 0.07
CA GLU A 54 17.68 3.35 0.01
C GLU A 54 18.28 3.74 -1.34
N HIS A 55 19.26 2.98 -1.81
CA HIS A 55 19.86 3.19 -3.13
C HIS A 55 18.93 2.85 -4.29
N LYS A 56 18.05 1.85 -4.14
CA LYS A 56 16.98 1.59 -5.13
C LYS A 56 16.08 2.83 -5.30
N ILE A 57 15.62 3.42 -4.19
CA ILE A 57 14.78 4.62 -4.21
C ILE A 57 15.52 5.80 -4.83
N PHE A 58 16.79 5.99 -4.47
CA PHE A 58 17.64 7.02 -5.05
C PHE A 58 17.76 6.88 -6.58
N VAL A 59 18.11 5.69 -7.08
CA VAL A 59 18.24 5.44 -8.53
C VAL A 59 16.90 5.70 -9.24
N GLN A 60 15.79 5.26 -8.66
CA GLN A 60 14.45 5.54 -9.22
C GLN A 60 14.15 7.04 -9.28
N GLY A 61 14.49 7.80 -8.25
CA GLY A 61 14.28 9.26 -8.24
C GLY A 61 15.13 9.99 -9.27
N VAL A 62 16.40 9.61 -9.43
CA VAL A 62 17.28 10.16 -10.47
C VAL A 62 16.73 9.85 -11.87
N LEU A 63 16.29 8.61 -12.12
CA LEU A 63 15.70 8.21 -13.40
C LEU A 63 14.41 8.95 -13.73
N TRP A 64 13.56 9.18 -12.73
CA TRP A 64 12.30 9.92 -12.89
C TRP A 64 12.47 11.44 -12.82
N ASN A 65 13.69 11.94 -12.57
CA ASN A 65 13.98 13.35 -12.40
C ASN A 65 13.08 14.03 -11.35
N ILE A 66 12.96 13.39 -10.19
CA ILE A 66 12.22 13.89 -9.02
C ILE A 66 13.14 13.97 -7.80
N TYR A 67 12.78 14.79 -6.82
CA TYR A 67 13.51 14.89 -5.57
C TYR A 67 13.14 13.75 -4.62
N SER A 68 14.05 12.79 -4.41
CA SER A 68 13.82 11.64 -3.48
C SER A 68 13.83 11.99 -2.00
N TYR A 69 14.23 13.21 -1.64
CA TYR A 69 14.52 13.62 -0.26
C TYR A 69 13.68 14.81 0.21
N ASP A 70 12.69 15.22 -0.59
CA ASP A 70 11.71 16.23 -0.16
C ASP A 70 10.39 15.59 0.27
N GLN A 71 9.62 16.32 1.06
CA GLN A 71 8.35 15.85 1.62
C GLN A 71 7.31 16.97 1.74
N TRP A 72 7.23 17.87 0.76
CA TRP A 72 6.32 19.02 0.80
C TRP A 72 4.85 18.64 0.99
N GLY A 73 4.45 17.46 0.52
CA GLY A 73 3.08 16.97 0.62
C GLY A 73 2.53 16.80 2.04
N VAL A 74 3.39 16.83 3.08
CA VAL A 74 2.93 16.69 4.48
C VAL A 74 2.44 18.01 5.09
N GLU A 75 2.81 19.15 4.51
CA GLU A 75 2.68 20.46 5.17
C GLU A 75 1.22 20.92 5.25
N LEU A 76 0.45 20.79 4.16
CA LEU A 76 -0.95 21.22 4.15
C LEU A 76 -1.79 20.46 5.19
N GLY A 77 -1.58 19.16 5.33
CA GLY A 77 -2.28 18.35 6.34
C GLY A 77 -1.98 18.80 7.77
N LYS A 78 -0.70 19.10 8.07
CA LYS A 78 -0.29 19.63 9.38
C LYS A 78 -0.93 20.99 9.66
N GLU A 79 -0.95 21.88 8.67
CA GLU A 79 -1.57 23.20 8.82
C GLU A 79 -3.08 23.11 9.08
N LEU A 80 -3.79 22.30 8.29
CA LEU A 80 -5.24 22.12 8.43
C LEU A 80 -5.58 21.50 9.78
N ALA A 81 -4.87 20.44 10.19
CA ALA A 81 -5.07 19.81 11.48
C ALA A 81 -4.79 20.78 12.65
N SER A 82 -3.72 21.58 12.55
CA SER A 82 -3.36 22.57 13.58
C SER A 82 -4.39 23.69 13.69
N LYS A 83 -4.96 24.14 12.56
CA LYS A 83 -6.07 25.12 12.55
C LYS A 83 -7.29 24.53 13.22
N LEU A 84 -7.68 23.31 12.85
CA LEU A 84 -8.85 22.63 13.39
C LEU A 84 -8.74 22.41 14.90
N LEU A 85 -7.56 21.98 15.37
CA LEU A 85 -7.30 21.80 16.81
C LEU A 85 -7.57 23.09 17.61
N LYS A 86 -7.11 24.25 17.10
CA LYS A 86 -7.36 25.55 17.73
C LYS A 86 -8.85 25.93 17.75
N GLU A 87 -9.60 25.55 16.72
CA GLU A 87 -11.05 25.78 16.66
C GLU A 87 -11.78 24.94 17.72
N PHE A 88 -11.35 23.69 17.94
CA PHE A 88 -11.84 22.86 19.04
C PHE A 88 -11.52 23.47 20.41
N GLU A 89 -10.29 23.93 20.64
CA GLU A 89 -9.87 24.52 21.91
C GLU A 89 -10.65 25.81 22.24
N ASN A 90 -10.87 26.66 21.25
CA ASN A 90 -11.57 27.94 21.42
C ASN A 90 -13.11 27.80 21.31
N LYS A 91 -13.63 26.62 20.93
CA LYS A 91 -15.04 26.37 20.59
C LYS A 91 -15.58 27.36 19.54
N ASP A 92 -14.71 27.80 18.63
CA ASP A 92 -15.01 28.75 17.56
C ASP A 92 -14.68 28.09 16.22
N PHE A 93 -15.69 27.50 15.59
CA PHE A 93 -15.54 26.78 14.33
C PHE A 93 -15.71 27.74 13.16
N LYS A 94 -14.67 27.88 12.35
CA LYS A 94 -14.68 28.74 11.17
C LYS A 94 -15.43 28.08 10.00
N LYS A 95 -15.64 28.84 8.92
CA LYS A 95 -16.22 28.28 7.69
C LYS A 95 -15.22 27.33 7.01
N HIS A 96 -15.51 26.04 7.06
CA HIS A 96 -14.92 25.00 6.22
C HIS A 96 -15.90 24.62 5.10
N ASP A 97 -15.50 23.70 4.22
CA ASP A 97 -16.42 23.13 3.24
C ASP A 97 -17.52 22.29 3.90
N ASP A 98 -18.60 22.03 3.16
CA ASP A 98 -19.78 21.32 3.66
C ASP A 98 -19.47 19.91 4.18
N SER A 99 -18.48 19.22 3.59
CA SER A 99 -18.08 17.88 4.04
C SER A 99 -17.42 17.94 5.41
N THR A 100 -16.45 18.85 5.57
CA THR A 100 -15.75 19.07 6.84
C THR A 100 -16.71 19.51 7.95
N ILE A 101 -17.63 20.42 7.66
CA ILE A 101 -18.66 20.86 8.62
C ILE A 101 -19.58 19.70 9.03
N SER A 102 -20.02 18.88 8.06
CA SER A 102 -20.88 17.72 8.35
C SER A 102 -20.19 16.72 9.29
N LEU A 103 -18.90 16.44 9.05
CA LEU A 103 -18.09 15.57 9.91
C LEU A 103 -17.89 16.15 11.30
N LEU A 104 -17.56 17.44 11.42
CA LEU A 104 -17.44 18.15 12.70
C LEU A 104 -18.72 18.07 13.52
N ASN A 105 -19.86 18.38 12.89
CA ASN A 105 -21.17 18.32 13.55
C ASN A 105 -21.53 16.91 14.02
N LYS A 106 -21.14 15.88 13.27
CA LYS A 106 -21.35 14.48 13.67
C LYS A 106 -20.47 14.12 14.88
N TYR A 107 -19.21 14.53 14.87
CA TYR A 107 -18.26 14.26 15.96
C TYR A 107 -18.65 14.96 17.26
N LEU A 108 -19.07 16.24 17.20
CA LEU A 108 -19.47 17.01 18.39
C LEU A 108 -20.79 16.57 19.03
N LYS A 109 -21.63 15.82 18.29
CA LYS A 109 -22.90 15.30 18.79
C LYS A 109 -22.78 13.93 19.46
N SER A 110 -21.66 13.22 19.29
CA SER A 110 -21.40 11.94 19.97
C SER A 110 -20.81 12.19 21.35
#